data_AF-A0A2V2EQF2-F1
#
_entry.id   AF-A0A2V2EQF2-F1
#
_cell.length_a   1.000
_cell.length_b   1.000
_cell.length_c   1.000
_cell.angle_alpha   90.00
_cell.angle_beta   90.00
_cell.angle_gamma   90.00
#
_symmetry.space_group_name_H-M   'P 1'
#
loop_
_entity.id
_entity.type
_entity.pdbx_description
1 polymer ?
#
loop_
_entity_poly.entity_id
_entity_poly.type
_entity_poly.pdbx_seq_one_letter_code
_entity_poly.pdbx_strand_id
1 'polypeptide(L)'
;MSLPADYENADWSSVQYRGIFLNDEEELNAWAKLHTTDGTIGPATYRSVFELILRLKGNYIWPAMHVNAFNADPENGRLADEMGIVVGTSHCDMLLRSNQHEFDPWVEKKGYTGLLYDYSLEENRLKLQEYWRESVEQNAAYEVSFTLGMRGIHDSGFRTRAIDENASLSEEQKLEARVRLLEKVITDQREIIRSVLHHERPDEALQVFITYKEVLPLYDAGLVLPEDITVMWTNDNFGHIRRYPSKQEQMRKGGTRALFPFLLLGARSLELSLHQQHTARSDGLRAAESL
;
A
#
# COMPACT_ATOMS: atom_id res chain seq x y z
N MET A 1 8.68 -39.22 -18.34
CA MET A 1 7.53 -39.14 -17.41
C MET A 1 6.30 -38.95 -18.28
N SER A 2 5.30 -39.84 -18.20
CA SER A 2 4.05 -39.73 -18.98
C SER A 2 2.90 -39.48 -18.01
N LEU A 3 2.02 -38.54 -18.36
CA LEU A 3 0.77 -38.32 -17.63
C LEU A 3 -0.31 -39.31 -18.12
N PRO A 4 -1.18 -39.83 -17.24
CA PRO A 4 -2.34 -40.65 -17.63
C PRO A 4 -3.30 -39.91 -18.56
N ALA A 5 -4.02 -40.65 -19.42
CA ALA A 5 -4.95 -40.08 -20.40
C ALA A 5 -6.20 -39.43 -19.75
N ASP A 6 -6.50 -39.81 -18.53
CA ASP A 6 -7.60 -39.34 -17.68
C ASP A 6 -7.11 -38.43 -16.54
N TYR A 7 -5.86 -37.97 -16.60
CA TYR A 7 -5.33 -37.08 -15.58
C TYR A 7 -5.99 -35.70 -15.63
N GLU A 8 -6.66 -35.36 -14.54
CA GLU A 8 -7.19 -34.04 -14.27
C GLU A 8 -6.68 -33.54 -12.92
N ASN A 9 -6.28 -32.27 -12.86
CA ASN A 9 -5.94 -31.61 -11.61
C ASN A 9 -6.45 -30.17 -11.66
N ALA A 10 -7.31 -29.81 -10.72
CA ALA A 10 -7.87 -28.49 -10.55
C ALA A 10 -7.56 -28.00 -9.12
N ASP A 11 -7.12 -26.76 -9.01
CA ASP A 11 -6.74 -26.12 -7.76
C ASP A 11 -7.09 -24.62 -7.84
N TRP A 12 -7.28 -23.97 -6.70
CA TRP A 12 -7.62 -22.55 -6.60
C TRP A 12 -7.01 -21.92 -5.35
N SER A 13 -6.76 -20.62 -5.38
CA SER A 13 -6.14 -19.92 -4.27
C SER A 13 -7.12 -19.65 -3.12
N SER A 14 -6.72 -19.95 -1.88
CA SER A 14 -7.49 -19.59 -0.67
C SER A 14 -7.43 -18.09 -0.33
N VAL A 15 -6.41 -17.38 -0.83
CA VAL A 15 -6.20 -15.94 -0.63
C VAL A 15 -6.18 -15.26 -1.99
N GLN A 16 -7.03 -14.24 -2.20
CA GLN A 16 -7.24 -13.64 -3.53
C GLN A 16 -6.03 -12.88 -4.08
N TYR A 17 -5.33 -12.08 -3.26
CA TYR A 17 -4.11 -11.35 -3.65
C TYR A 17 -2.95 -11.80 -2.77
N ARG A 18 -1.87 -12.24 -3.43
CA ARG A 18 -0.71 -12.90 -2.80
C ARG A 18 0.55 -12.32 -3.43
N GLY A 19 1.41 -11.73 -2.62
CA GLY A 19 2.46 -10.88 -3.16
C GLY A 19 3.62 -10.60 -2.23
N ILE A 20 4.51 -9.77 -2.73
CA ILE A 20 5.68 -9.26 -2.03
C ILE A 20 5.70 -7.73 -2.07
N PHE A 21 6.45 -7.14 -1.15
CA PHE A 21 6.83 -5.73 -1.18
C PHE A 21 8.34 -5.65 -1.36
N LEU A 22 8.79 -4.99 -2.43
CA LEU A 22 10.21 -4.64 -2.59
C LEU A 22 10.47 -3.39 -1.75
N ASN A 23 11.18 -3.55 -0.64
CA ASN A 23 11.51 -2.48 0.30
C ASN A 23 12.97 -2.62 0.73
N ASP A 24 13.55 -1.53 1.23
CA ASP A 24 14.97 -1.43 1.62
C ASP A 24 15.88 -1.89 0.45
N GLU A 25 15.54 -1.42 -0.75
CA GLU A 25 15.97 -1.99 -2.02
C GLU A 25 17.24 -1.37 -2.62
N GLU A 26 18.02 -0.60 -1.85
CA GLU A 26 19.24 0.06 -2.34
C GLU A 26 20.22 -0.90 -2.99
N GLU A 27 20.40 -2.08 -2.40
CA GLU A 27 21.28 -3.14 -2.93
C GLU A 27 20.69 -3.80 -4.18
N LEU A 28 19.36 -3.98 -4.25
CA LEU A 28 18.70 -4.46 -5.46
C LEU A 28 18.83 -3.44 -6.59
N ASN A 29 18.76 -2.15 -6.29
CA ASN A 29 18.98 -1.08 -7.26
C ASN A 29 20.42 -1.04 -7.76
N ALA A 30 21.40 -1.20 -6.86
CA ALA A 30 22.81 -1.32 -7.23
C ALA A 30 23.04 -2.53 -8.14
N TRP A 31 22.43 -3.67 -7.82
CA TRP A 31 22.45 -4.86 -8.66
C TRP A 31 21.81 -4.60 -10.02
N ALA A 32 20.62 -3.99 -10.08
CA ALA A 32 19.90 -3.71 -11.31
C ALA A 32 20.70 -2.80 -12.24
N LYS A 33 21.36 -1.77 -11.70
CA LYS A 33 22.25 -0.87 -12.44
C LYS A 33 23.44 -1.58 -13.10
N LEU A 34 23.96 -2.63 -12.47
CA LEU A 34 25.10 -3.39 -12.98
C LEU A 34 24.70 -4.46 -14.01
N HIS A 35 23.48 -4.97 -13.93
CA HIS A 35 23.07 -6.18 -14.67
C HIS A 35 21.94 -5.93 -15.68
N THR A 36 21.36 -4.74 -15.72
CA THR A 36 20.28 -4.38 -16.65
C THR A 36 20.58 -3.06 -17.36
N THR A 37 19.87 -2.80 -18.45
CA THR A 37 20.01 -1.58 -19.26
C THR A 37 19.23 -0.38 -18.71
N ASP A 38 18.35 -0.60 -17.74
CA ASP A 38 17.37 0.40 -17.30
C ASP A 38 17.98 1.46 -16.38
N GLY A 39 19.19 1.23 -15.87
CA GLY A 39 19.88 2.16 -14.96
C GLY A 39 19.22 2.31 -13.59
N THR A 40 18.22 1.49 -13.28
CA THR A 40 17.51 1.41 -11.99
C THR A 40 16.70 0.11 -11.92
N ILE A 41 15.88 -0.07 -10.89
CA ILE A 41 14.87 -1.13 -10.83
C ILE A 41 13.75 -0.78 -11.83
N GLY A 42 13.95 -1.14 -13.10
CA GLY A 42 13.04 -0.89 -14.22
C GLY A 42 12.47 -2.17 -14.84
N PRO A 43 11.88 -2.10 -16.05
CA PRO A 43 11.14 -3.20 -16.66
C PRO A 43 11.92 -4.52 -16.79
N ALA A 44 13.23 -4.49 -17.04
CA ALA A 44 14.05 -5.69 -17.12
C ALA A 44 14.17 -6.41 -15.77
N THR A 45 14.32 -5.64 -14.68
CA THR A 45 14.35 -6.18 -13.32
C THR A 45 12.95 -6.67 -12.93
N TYR A 46 11.92 -5.87 -13.17
CA TYR A 46 10.53 -6.22 -12.86
C TYR A 46 10.05 -7.46 -13.60
N ARG A 47 10.43 -7.68 -14.86
CA ARG A 47 10.12 -8.92 -15.58
C ARG A 47 10.55 -10.16 -14.81
N SER A 48 11.77 -10.13 -14.26
CA SER A 48 12.32 -11.25 -13.48
C SER A 48 11.58 -11.42 -12.14
N VAL A 49 11.23 -10.30 -11.49
CA VAL A 49 10.44 -10.31 -10.25
C VAL A 49 9.03 -10.87 -10.49
N PHE A 50 8.36 -10.44 -11.57
CA PHE A 50 7.02 -10.91 -11.93
C PHE A 50 7.03 -12.39 -12.30
N GLU A 51 8.03 -12.86 -13.05
CA GLU A 51 8.21 -14.29 -13.32
C GLU A 51 8.34 -15.08 -12.01
N LEU A 52 9.12 -14.60 -11.05
CA LEU A 52 9.25 -15.23 -9.73
C LEU A 52 7.90 -15.29 -9.00
N ILE A 53 7.16 -14.18 -8.94
CA ILE A 53 5.85 -14.11 -8.29
C ILE A 53 4.89 -15.14 -8.92
N LEU A 54 4.81 -15.20 -10.25
CA LEU A 54 3.94 -16.14 -10.97
C LEU A 54 4.34 -17.60 -10.73
N ARG A 55 5.64 -17.91 -10.75
CA ARG A 55 6.15 -19.26 -10.45
C ARG A 55 5.81 -19.72 -9.03
N LEU A 56 5.68 -18.77 -8.10
CA LEU A 56 5.24 -19.01 -6.72
C LEU A 56 3.70 -18.95 -6.57
N LYS A 57 2.94 -18.92 -7.67
CA LYS A 57 1.48 -18.77 -7.72
C LYS A 57 0.97 -17.48 -7.04
N GLY A 58 1.81 -16.45 -6.95
CA GLY A 58 1.42 -15.10 -6.54
C GLY A 58 0.82 -14.30 -7.70
N ASN A 59 0.29 -13.12 -7.39
CA ASN A 59 -0.36 -12.22 -8.35
C ASN A 59 -0.37 -10.74 -7.93
N TYR A 60 0.39 -10.35 -6.91
CA TYR A 60 0.33 -9.00 -6.35
C TYR A 60 1.73 -8.48 -6.01
N ILE A 61 1.96 -7.18 -6.17
CA ILE A 61 3.22 -6.55 -5.79
C ILE A 61 3.01 -5.14 -5.24
N TRP A 62 3.82 -4.78 -4.24
CA TRP A 62 4.20 -3.40 -3.97
C TRP A 62 5.61 -3.16 -4.52
N PRO A 63 5.78 -2.28 -5.52
CA PRO A 63 7.07 -2.05 -6.14
C PRO A 63 8.03 -1.27 -5.23
N ALA A 64 9.29 -1.21 -5.66
CA ALA A 64 10.32 -0.36 -5.05
C ALA A 64 9.87 1.11 -5.01
N MET A 65 10.22 1.82 -3.94
CA MET A 65 9.76 3.20 -3.69
C MET A 65 10.79 4.11 -3.00
N HIS A 66 11.90 3.58 -2.49
CA HIS A 66 13.00 4.33 -1.87
C HIS A 66 14.05 4.81 -2.87
N VAL A 67 14.22 4.14 -4.01
CA VAL A 67 15.28 4.44 -4.98
C VAL A 67 14.79 5.09 -6.27
N ASN A 68 13.52 4.88 -6.62
CA ASN A 68 12.84 5.41 -7.79
C ASN A 68 11.31 5.38 -7.58
N ALA A 69 10.54 5.79 -8.58
CA ALA A 69 9.09 5.64 -8.61
C ALA A 69 8.68 4.67 -9.71
N PHE A 70 7.86 3.68 -9.39
CA PHE A 70 7.38 2.67 -10.35
C PHE A 70 6.68 3.32 -11.56
N ASN A 71 5.82 4.31 -11.29
CA ASN A 71 5.05 5.02 -12.31
C ASN A 71 5.85 6.06 -13.09
N ALA A 72 7.13 6.30 -12.78
CA ALA A 72 7.97 7.19 -13.59
C ALA A 72 8.29 6.59 -14.97
N ASP A 73 8.29 5.26 -15.10
CA ASP A 73 8.42 4.55 -16.37
C ASP A 73 7.09 3.83 -16.70
N PRO A 74 6.34 4.26 -17.72
CA PRO A 74 5.06 3.65 -18.07
C PRO A 74 5.17 2.18 -18.51
N GLU A 75 6.35 1.72 -18.93
CA GLU A 75 6.56 0.31 -19.29
C GLU A 75 6.47 -0.62 -18.09
N ASN A 76 6.73 -0.13 -16.87
CA ASN A 76 6.58 -0.93 -15.65
C ASN A 76 5.12 -1.37 -15.43
N GLY A 77 4.18 -0.42 -15.52
CA GLY A 77 2.75 -0.68 -15.39
C GLY A 77 2.22 -1.55 -16.54
N ARG A 78 2.61 -1.23 -17.79
CA ARG A 78 2.25 -2.02 -18.96
C ARG A 78 2.71 -3.47 -18.86
N LEU A 79 3.93 -3.70 -18.38
CA LEU A 79 4.49 -5.04 -18.18
C LEU A 79 3.77 -5.81 -17.07
N ALA A 80 3.43 -5.14 -15.96
CA ALA A 80 2.70 -5.78 -14.87
C ALA A 80 1.33 -6.28 -15.35
N ASP A 81 0.59 -5.44 -16.08
CA ASP A 81 -0.68 -5.80 -16.69
C ASP A 81 -0.54 -6.96 -17.70
N GLU A 82 0.44 -6.88 -18.61
CA GLU A 82 0.74 -7.93 -19.59
C GLU A 82 1.02 -9.29 -18.92
N MET A 83 1.66 -9.29 -17.75
CA MET A 83 2.01 -10.49 -16.99
C MET A 83 0.94 -10.90 -15.97
N GLY A 84 -0.17 -10.17 -15.85
CA GLY A 84 -1.24 -10.46 -14.88
C GLY A 84 -0.85 -10.23 -13.42
N ILE A 85 0.03 -9.26 -13.16
CA ILE A 85 0.43 -8.84 -11.82
C ILE A 85 -0.36 -7.60 -11.41
N VAL A 86 -1.13 -7.73 -10.33
CA VAL A 86 -1.85 -6.60 -9.74
C VAL A 86 -0.88 -5.72 -8.96
N VAL A 87 -0.81 -4.44 -9.31
CA VAL A 87 0.08 -3.47 -8.64
C VAL A 87 -0.69 -2.72 -7.56
N GLY A 88 -0.12 -2.68 -6.35
CA GLY A 88 -0.55 -1.77 -5.29
C GLY A 88 0.62 -0.94 -4.78
N THR A 89 0.37 -0.15 -3.74
CA THR A 89 1.39 0.69 -3.12
C THR A 89 1.33 0.66 -1.59
N SER A 90 2.45 1.04 -0.97
CA SER A 90 2.62 1.03 0.47
C SER A 90 1.67 2.01 1.18
N HIS A 91 1.59 1.90 2.51
CA HIS A 91 0.71 2.70 3.38
C HIS A 91 0.89 4.23 3.33
N CYS A 92 1.97 4.72 2.73
CA CYS A 92 2.26 6.15 2.60
C CYS A 92 2.21 6.63 1.14
N ASP A 93 1.79 5.75 0.22
CA ASP A 93 1.81 5.96 -1.22
C ASP A 93 0.39 5.87 -1.77
N MET A 94 -0.36 6.94 -1.54
CA MET A 94 -1.79 7.01 -1.83
C MET A 94 -2.06 6.98 -3.34
N LEU A 95 -3.08 6.22 -3.74
CA LEU A 95 -3.54 6.14 -5.13
C LEU A 95 -2.41 5.86 -6.14
N LEU A 96 -1.54 4.89 -5.82
CA LEU A 96 -0.40 4.46 -6.65
C LEU A 96 0.71 5.50 -6.83
N ARG A 97 0.77 6.53 -6.00
CA ARG A 97 1.88 7.51 -6.01
C ARG A 97 3.00 7.10 -5.07
N SER A 98 4.20 6.84 -5.58
CA SER A 98 5.45 6.75 -4.83
C SER A 98 5.86 8.14 -4.36
N ASN A 99 5.28 8.59 -3.24
CA ASN A 99 5.34 10.00 -2.82
C ASN A 99 6.77 10.51 -2.61
N GLN A 100 7.68 9.64 -2.18
CA GLN A 100 9.09 9.97 -1.94
C GLN A 100 9.79 10.50 -3.20
N HIS A 101 9.41 10.02 -4.39
CA HIS A 101 10.07 10.38 -5.66
C HIS A 101 9.15 11.08 -6.66
N GLU A 102 7.83 11.11 -6.41
CA GLU A 102 6.88 11.74 -7.32
C GLU A 102 6.44 13.13 -6.87
N PHE A 103 6.33 13.39 -5.57
CA PHE A 103 5.66 14.60 -5.09
C PHE A 103 6.43 15.88 -5.42
N ASP A 104 7.69 16.01 -4.99
CA ASP A 104 8.48 17.22 -5.21
C ASP A 104 8.75 17.49 -6.71
N PRO A 105 9.14 16.49 -7.54
CA PRO A 105 9.27 16.70 -8.98
C PRO A 105 7.95 17.11 -9.66
N TRP A 106 6.82 16.57 -9.19
CA TRP A 106 5.50 16.98 -9.68
C TRP A 106 5.17 18.44 -9.31
N VAL A 107 5.45 18.84 -8.07
CA VAL A 107 5.28 20.22 -7.58
C VAL A 107 6.09 21.20 -8.45
N GLU A 108 7.36 20.87 -8.71
CA GLU A 108 8.24 21.67 -9.57
C GLU A 108 7.70 21.75 -11.00
N LYS A 109 7.32 20.62 -11.59
CA LYS A 109 6.76 20.54 -12.95
C LYS A 109 5.48 21.37 -13.10
N LYS A 110 4.65 21.44 -12.06
CA LYS A 110 3.42 22.24 -12.02
C LYS A 110 3.67 23.71 -11.74
N GLY A 111 4.90 24.09 -11.37
CA GLY A 111 5.25 25.46 -10.98
C GLY A 111 4.62 25.88 -9.65
N TYR A 112 4.25 24.93 -8.78
CA TYR A 112 3.74 25.24 -7.46
C TYR A 112 4.89 25.59 -6.51
N THR A 113 4.70 26.63 -5.70
CA THR A 113 5.68 27.06 -4.70
C THR A 113 5.11 26.86 -3.31
N GLY A 114 5.89 26.21 -2.43
CA GLY A 114 5.52 26.00 -1.03
C GLY A 114 4.33 25.06 -0.81
N LEU A 115 3.99 24.20 -1.79
CA LEU A 115 2.96 23.18 -1.60
C LEU A 115 3.46 22.14 -0.61
N LEU A 116 2.71 21.92 0.46
CA LEU A 116 2.99 20.89 1.44
C LEU A 116 2.08 19.68 1.19
N TYR A 117 2.61 18.48 1.42
CA TYR A 117 1.81 17.25 1.45
C TYR A 117 1.00 17.14 2.76
N ASP A 118 0.07 18.08 2.94
CA ASP A 118 -0.76 18.24 4.12
C ASP A 118 -2.17 18.67 3.70
N TYR A 119 -3.14 17.79 3.93
CA TYR A 119 -4.53 17.98 3.53
C TYR A 119 -5.38 18.75 4.56
N SER A 120 -4.82 19.00 5.75
CA SER A 120 -5.44 19.86 6.76
C SER A 120 -5.46 21.32 6.32
N LEU A 121 -4.55 21.71 5.42
CA LEU A 121 -4.47 23.01 4.77
C LEU A 121 -5.41 23.06 3.56
N GLU A 122 -6.42 23.92 3.61
CA GLU A 122 -7.49 23.94 2.60
C GLU A 122 -6.98 24.33 1.21
N GLU A 123 -6.03 25.25 1.16
CA GLU A 123 -5.36 25.75 -0.04
C GLU A 123 -4.54 24.68 -0.77
N ASN A 124 -4.20 23.57 -0.10
CA ASN A 124 -3.46 22.46 -0.68
C ASN A 124 -4.39 21.41 -1.31
N ARG A 125 -5.64 21.30 -0.84
CA ARG A 125 -6.52 20.16 -1.16
C ARG A 125 -6.71 19.94 -2.66
N LEU A 126 -7.03 20.99 -3.42
CA LEU A 126 -7.25 20.86 -4.87
C LEU A 126 -5.99 20.41 -5.61
N LYS A 127 -4.81 20.88 -5.20
CA LYS A 127 -3.53 20.48 -5.80
C LYS A 127 -3.19 19.04 -5.44
N LEU A 128 -3.43 18.62 -4.21
CA LEU A 128 -3.24 17.22 -3.79
C LEU A 128 -4.22 16.28 -4.50
N GLN A 129 -5.47 16.72 -4.72
CA GLN A 129 -6.43 15.98 -5.53
C GLN A 129 -6.00 15.86 -6.99
N GLU A 130 -5.43 16.92 -7.59
CA GLU A 130 -4.86 16.86 -8.94
C GLU A 130 -3.71 15.87 -9.03
N TYR A 131 -2.78 15.93 -8.07
CA TYR A 131 -1.68 14.99 -7.95
C TYR A 131 -2.16 13.53 -7.89
N TRP A 132 -3.18 13.24 -7.08
CA TRP A 132 -3.76 11.90 -7.02
C TRP A 132 -4.51 11.51 -8.29
N ARG A 133 -5.28 12.43 -8.87
CA ARG A 133 -6.09 12.20 -10.08
C ARG A 133 -5.24 11.73 -11.25
N GLU A 134 -4.11 12.40 -11.49
CA GLU A 134 -3.20 12.04 -12.57
C GLU A 134 -2.63 10.61 -12.42
N SER A 135 -2.45 10.13 -11.19
CA SER A 135 -2.02 8.74 -10.96
C SER A 135 -3.11 7.74 -11.31
N VAL A 136 -4.35 8.04 -10.94
CA VAL A 136 -5.51 7.21 -11.30
C VAL A 136 -5.71 7.20 -12.82
N GLU A 137 -5.53 8.35 -13.48
CA GLU A 137 -5.60 8.45 -14.95
C GLU A 137 -4.51 7.61 -15.63
N GLN A 138 -3.27 7.68 -15.13
CA GLN A 138 -2.14 6.89 -15.65
C GLN A 138 -2.38 5.38 -15.55
N ASN A 139 -3.09 4.93 -14.51
CA ASN A 139 -3.31 3.52 -14.22
C ASN A 139 -4.74 3.05 -14.56
N ALA A 140 -5.54 3.86 -15.25
CA ALA A 140 -6.97 3.60 -15.45
C ALA A 140 -7.25 2.31 -16.27
N ALA A 141 -6.30 1.90 -17.11
CA ALA A 141 -6.43 0.73 -17.97
C ALA A 141 -5.87 -0.56 -17.36
N TYR A 142 -5.28 -0.52 -16.16
CA TYR A 142 -4.54 -1.64 -15.58
C TYR A 142 -5.25 -2.25 -14.37
N GLU A 143 -5.01 -3.53 -14.12
CA GLU A 143 -5.46 -4.18 -12.88
C GLU A 143 -4.59 -3.74 -11.69
N VAL A 144 -5.14 -2.83 -10.85
CA VAL A 144 -4.41 -2.21 -9.75
C VAL A 144 -5.21 -2.15 -8.45
N SER A 145 -4.52 -1.90 -7.35
CA SER A 145 -5.06 -1.70 -6.02
C SER A 145 -4.80 -0.28 -5.53
N PHE A 146 -5.84 0.52 -5.40
CA PHE A 146 -5.74 1.90 -4.92
C PHE A 146 -5.64 1.96 -3.40
N THR A 147 -4.47 2.35 -2.90
CA THR A 147 -4.26 2.62 -1.47
C THR A 147 -4.93 3.94 -1.07
N LEU A 148 -5.82 3.87 -0.08
CA LEU A 148 -6.62 4.99 0.43
C LEU A 148 -6.12 5.48 1.80
N GLY A 149 -6.56 6.69 2.15
CA GLY A 149 -6.18 7.38 3.38
C GLY A 149 -5.06 8.37 3.12
N MET A 150 -4.30 8.75 4.14
CA MET A 150 -3.12 9.59 3.96
C MET A 150 -2.18 9.42 5.14
N ARG A 151 -0.89 9.28 4.82
CA ARG A 151 0.24 9.44 5.72
C ARG A 151 1.23 10.42 5.10
N GLY A 152 2.23 10.86 5.87
CA GLY A 152 3.27 11.72 5.33
C GLY A 152 4.20 10.97 4.36
N ILE A 153 4.99 11.74 3.62
CA ILE A 153 5.97 11.21 2.66
C ILE A 153 7.00 10.33 3.38
N HIS A 154 7.39 9.21 2.76
CA HIS A 154 8.45 8.30 3.22
C HIS A 154 8.28 7.80 4.67
N ASP A 155 7.12 7.20 4.93
CA ASP A 155 6.74 6.61 6.22
C ASP A 155 6.64 7.61 7.39
N SER A 156 6.66 8.91 7.11
CA SER A 156 6.34 9.91 8.11
C SER A 156 4.86 9.86 8.49
N GLY A 157 4.56 10.23 9.74
CA GLY A 157 3.20 10.15 10.26
C GLY A 157 2.23 11.08 9.52
N PHE A 158 0.93 10.83 9.63
CA PHE A 158 -0.11 11.72 9.10
C PHE A 158 0.02 13.15 9.65
N ARG A 159 0.63 14.04 8.86
CA ARG A 159 0.90 15.44 9.22
C ARG A 159 -0.35 16.28 9.01
N THR A 160 -0.73 17.03 10.05
CA THR A 160 -1.95 17.84 10.03
C THR A 160 -1.68 19.20 10.67
N ARG A 161 -0.90 20.07 10.02
CA ARG A 161 -0.43 21.35 10.58
C ARG A 161 -1.58 22.18 11.18
N ALA A 162 -2.69 22.32 10.46
CA ALA A 162 -3.83 23.13 10.92
C ALA A 162 -4.51 22.56 12.18
N ILE A 163 -4.31 21.26 12.48
CA ILE A 163 -4.83 20.59 13.68
C ILE A 163 -3.75 20.58 14.77
N ASP A 164 -2.52 20.22 14.42
CA ASP A 164 -1.41 20.01 15.34
C ASP A 164 -0.98 21.33 16.01
N GLU A 165 -0.91 22.41 15.24
CA GLU A 165 -0.51 23.75 15.71
C GLU A 165 -1.67 24.54 16.34
N ASN A 166 -2.89 24.00 16.31
CA ASN A 166 -4.04 24.67 16.92
C ASN A 166 -4.04 24.48 18.44
N ALA A 167 -3.50 25.48 19.14
CA ALA A 167 -3.42 25.51 20.60
C ALA A 167 -4.79 25.59 21.30
N SER A 168 -5.87 25.87 20.58
CA SER A 168 -7.23 25.90 21.16
C SER A 168 -7.88 24.52 21.27
N LEU A 169 -7.32 23.50 20.61
CA LEU A 169 -7.84 22.14 20.65
C LEU A 169 -7.14 21.31 21.74
N SER A 170 -7.92 20.58 22.53
CA SER A 170 -7.39 19.49 23.37
C SER A 170 -6.87 18.33 22.51
N GLU A 171 -6.11 17.42 23.10
CA GLU A 171 -5.61 16.25 22.36
C GLU A 171 -6.72 15.33 21.88
N GLU A 172 -7.82 15.20 22.64
CA GLU A 172 -9.02 14.48 22.22
C GLU A 172 -9.69 15.17 21.02
N GLN A 173 -9.82 16.49 21.06
CA GLN A 173 -10.39 17.26 19.94
C GLN A 173 -9.51 17.17 18.69
N LYS A 174 -8.19 17.14 18.84
CA LYS A 174 -7.25 16.92 17.73
C LYS A 174 -7.39 15.50 17.17
N LEU A 175 -7.53 14.48 18.02
CA LEU A 175 -7.77 13.11 17.58
C LEU A 175 -9.03 13.03 16.72
N GLU A 176 -10.15 13.56 17.22
CA GLU A 176 -11.41 13.58 16.47
C GLU A 176 -11.29 14.38 15.16
N ALA A 177 -10.56 15.50 15.18
CA ALA A 177 -10.32 16.30 13.98
C ALA A 177 -9.50 15.52 12.93
N ARG A 178 -8.50 14.74 13.35
CA ARG A 178 -7.71 13.87 12.45
C ARG A 178 -8.56 12.73 11.88
N VAL A 179 -9.45 12.14 12.68
CA VAL A 179 -10.42 11.13 12.21
C VAL A 179 -11.30 11.73 11.11
N ARG A 180 -11.96 12.86 11.38
CA ARG A 180 -12.82 13.54 10.39
C ARG A 180 -12.05 13.96 9.14
N LEU A 181 -10.81 14.42 9.29
CA LEU A 181 -9.97 14.77 8.15
C LEU A 181 -9.63 13.55 7.30
N LEU A 182 -9.30 12.42 7.92
CA LEU A 182 -8.97 11.18 7.21
C LEU A 182 -10.21 10.60 6.50
N GLU A 183 -11.40 10.67 7.11
CA GLU A 183 -12.67 10.34 6.46
C GLU A 183 -12.92 11.21 5.22
N LYS A 184 -12.64 12.51 5.32
CA LYS A 184 -12.74 13.44 4.18
C LYS A 184 -11.75 13.08 3.08
N VAL A 185 -10.50 12.80 3.43
CA VAL A 185 -9.47 12.36 2.47
C VAL A 185 -9.95 11.13 1.70
N ILE A 186 -10.42 10.10 2.42
CA ILE A 186 -10.91 8.85 1.82
C ILE A 186 -12.11 9.13 0.91
N THR A 187 -13.03 10.00 1.33
CA THR A 187 -14.20 10.41 0.53
C THR A 187 -13.78 11.08 -0.78
N ASP A 188 -12.87 12.05 -0.70
CA ASP A 188 -12.40 12.79 -1.87
C ASP A 188 -11.59 11.88 -2.83
N GLN A 189 -10.78 10.97 -2.29
CA GLN A 189 -10.04 9.97 -3.08
C GLN A 189 -10.99 9.02 -3.84
N ARG A 190 -12.06 8.57 -3.19
CA ARG A 190 -13.07 7.74 -3.84
C ARG A 190 -13.81 8.46 -4.95
N GLU A 191 -14.06 9.76 -4.79
CA GLU A 191 -14.64 10.58 -5.86
C GLU A 191 -13.69 10.69 -7.05
N ILE A 192 -12.38 10.83 -6.81
CA ILE A 192 -11.37 10.80 -7.87
C ILE A 192 -11.43 9.47 -8.62
N ILE A 193 -11.38 8.32 -7.92
CA ILE A 193 -11.45 6.99 -8.53
C ILE A 193 -12.71 6.85 -9.38
N ARG A 194 -13.88 7.16 -8.81
CA ARG A 194 -15.17 7.07 -9.51
C ARG A 194 -15.20 7.93 -10.78
N SER A 195 -14.76 9.19 -10.66
CA SER A 195 -14.82 10.15 -11.77
C SER A 195 -13.87 9.79 -12.91
N VAL A 196 -12.66 9.32 -12.60
CA VAL A 196 -11.63 8.97 -13.60
C VAL A 196 -11.95 7.64 -14.29
N LEU A 197 -12.34 6.62 -13.52
CA LEU A 197 -12.59 5.28 -14.08
C LEU A 197 -13.98 5.15 -14.72
N HIS A 198 -14.83 6.17 -14.60
CA HIS A 198 -16.21 6.17 -15.09
C HIS A 198 -17.06 5.01 -14.55
N HIS A 199 -16.69 4.47 -13.39
CA HIS A 199 -17.45 3.42 -12.72
C HIS A 199 -18.74 3.99 -12.15
N GLU A 200 -19.84 3.25 -12.28
CA GLU A 200 -21.13 3.65 -11.67
C GLU A 200 -21.01 3.64 -10.15
N ARG A 201 -20.21 2.71 -9.60
CA ARG A 201 -19.96 2.59 -8.17
C ARG A 201 -18.45 2.49 -7.89
N PRO A 202 -17.94 3.14 -6.83
CA PRO A 202 -16.51 3.05 -6.53
C PRO A 202 -16.03 1.63 -6.18
N ASP A 203 -16.92 0.73 -5.71
CA ASP A 203 -16.57 -0.65 -5.32
C ASP A 203 -16.17 -1.55 -6.51
N GLU A 204 -16.27 -1.05 -7.74
CA GLU A 204 -15.75 -1.70 -8.95
C GLU A 204 -14.21 -1.63 -9.04
N ALA A 205 -13.58 -0.70 -8.33
CA ALA A 205 -12.12 -0.62 -8.22
C ALA A 205 -11.63 -1.18 -6.88
N LEU A 206 -10.55 -1.98 -6.92
CA LEU A 206 -9.92 -2.51 -5.71
C LEU A 206 -9.32 -1.36 -4.89
N GLN A 207 -9.84 -1.18 -3.67
CA GLN A 207 -9.40 -0.17 -2.73
C GLN A 207 -8.93 -0.81 -1.44
N VAL A 208 -7.80 -0.33 -0.92
CA VAL A 208 -7.19 -0.85 0.31
C VAL A 208 -6.92 0.27 1.28
N PHE A 209 -7.34 0.10 2.53
CA PHE A 209 -7.00 0.96 3.66
C PHE A 209 -6.07 0.22 4.61
N ILE A 210 -4.88 0.77 4.86
CA ILE A 210 -3.82 0.08 5.61
C ILE A 210 -3.72 0.68 7.01
N THR A 211 -4.02 -0.13 8.05
CA THR A 211 -4.06 0.31 9.45
C THR A 211 -2.66 0.32 10.09
N TYR A 212 -1.72 1.05 9.49
CA TYR A 212 -0.32 1.04 9.92
C TYR A 212 -0.01 2.15 10.94
N LYS A 213 0.83 1.82 11.93
CA LYS A 213 1.31 2.74 12.99
C LYS A 213 0.18 3.62 13.59
N GLU A 214 0.20 4.92 13.33
CA GLU A 214 -0.71 5.92 13.89
C GLU A 214 -2.10 5.90 13.26
N VAL A 215 -2.28 5.23 12.11
CA VAL A 215 -3.57 5.09 11.45
C VAL A 215 -4.49 4.11 12.19
N LEU A 216 -3.93 3.08 12.83
CA LEU A 216 -4.73 2.13 13.62
C LEU A 216 -5.48 2.80 14.79
N PRO A 217 -4.85 3.65 15.62
CA PRO A 217 -5.57 4.46 16.60
C PRO A 217 -6.67 5.36 16.02
N LEU A 218 -6.50 5.91 14.82
CA LEU A 218 -7.54 6.70 14.15
C LEU A 218 -8.73 5.82 13.75
N TYR A 219 -8.45 4.62 13.25
CA TYR A 219 -9.47 3.63 12.95
C TYR A 219 -10.26 3.23 14.20
N ASP A 220 -9.56 2.98 15.31
CA ASP A 220 -10.15 2.60 16.59
C ASP A 220 -10.92 3.74 17.27
N ALA A 221 -10.58 4.98 16.96
CA ALA A 221 -11.30 6.18 17.41
C ALA A 221 -12.64 6.41 16.67
N GLY A 222 -13.09 5.47 15.84
CA GLY A 222 -14.41 5.48 15.22
C GLY A 222 -14.43 6.00 13.78
N LEU A 223 -13.31 5.92 13.06
CA LEU A 223 -13.26 6.25 11.64
C LEU A 223 -14.27 5.40 10.86
N VAL A 224 -15.18 6.06 10.16
CA VAL A 224 -16.19 5.40 9.34
C VAL A 224 -15.60 5.08 7.97
N LEU A 225 -15.29 3.81 7.75
CA LEU A 225 -14.76 3.30 6.49
C LEU A 225 -15.87 2.62 5.66
N PRO A 226 -16.13 3.04 4.41
CA PRO A 226 -17.06 2.36 3.51
C PRO A 226 -16.85 0.84 3.42
N GLU A 227 -17.93 0.08 3.52
CA GLU A 227 -17.95 -1.39 3.69
C GLU A 227 -17.23 -2.19 2.58
N ASP A 228 -17.11 -1.62 1.39
CA ASP A 228 -16.46 -2.22 0.23
C ASP A 228 -14.93 -2.05 0.21
N ILE A 229 -14.36 -1.21 1.07
CA ILE A 229 -12.90 -1.05 1.17
C ILE A 229 -12.30 -2.22 1.93
N THR A 230 -11.28 -2.85 1.35
CA THR A 230 -10.50 -3.85 2.05
C THR A 230 -9.67 -3.20 3.16
N VAL A 231 -9.82 -3.69 4.39
CA VAL A 231 -8.94 -3.32 5.51
C VAL A 231 -7.72 -4.23 5.52
N MET A 232 -6.53 -3.65 5.49
CA MET A 232 -5.26 -4.37 5.58
C MET A 232 -4.64 -4.18 6.97
N TRP A 233 -4.63 -5.28 7.74
CA TRP A 233 -4.03 -5.34 9.07
C TRP A 233 -2.53 -5.56 8.97
N THR A 234 -1.75 -4.81 9.75
CA THR A 234 -0.29 -4.90 9.73
C THR A 234 0.25 -5.60 10.97
N ASN A 235 1.45 -6.18 10.84
CA ASN A 235 2.22 -6.62 11.99
C ASN A 235 2.89 -5.43 12.71
N ASP A 236 3.68 -5.74 13.74
CA ASP A 236 4.49 -4.83 14.54
C ASP A 236 5.90 -4.62 13.98
N ASN A 237 6.14 -5.00 12.72
CA ASN A 237 7.42 -5.02 12.00
C ASN A 237 8.36 -6.17 12.40
N PHE A 238 8.04 -6.94 13.44
CA PHE A 238 8.85 -8.08 13.92
C PHE A 238 8.17 -9.43 13.66
N GLY A 239 7.01 -9.42 12.99
CA GLY A 239 6.26 -10.61 12.62
C GLY A 239 5.06 -10.91 13.51
N HIS A 240 4.72 -10.04 14.47
CA HIS A 240 3.54 -10.22 15.31
C HIS A 240 2.37 -9.37 14.79
N ILE A 241 1.27 -10.02 14.42
CA ILE A 241 0.04 -9.31 14.02
C ILE A 241 -0.44 -8.44 15.18
N ARG A 242 -0.62 -7.14 14.92
CA ARG A 242 -1.06 -6.19 15.95
C ARG A 242 -2.55 -6.33 16.29
N ARG A 243 -3.35 -6.73 15.30
CA ARG A 243 -4.80 -6.89 15.43
C ARG A 243 -5.32 -7.88 14.39
N TYR A 244 -6.27 -8.71 14.84
CA TYR A 244 -7.12 -9.51 13.98
C TYR A 244 -8.48 -8.84 13.83
N PRO A 245 -9.17 -9.04 12.70
CA PRO A 245 -10.51 -8.52 12.53
C PRO A 245 -11.47 -9.15 13.54
N SER A 246 -12.26 -8.32 14.18
CA SER A 246 -13.43 -8.70 14.97
C SER A 246 -14.48 -9.41 14.11
N LYS A 247 -15.44 -10.08 14.75
CA LYS A 247 -16.55 -10.73 14.05
C LYS A 247 -17.32 -9.75 13.14
N GLN A 248 -17.46 -8.49 13.54
CA GLN A 248 -18.13 -7.48 12.73
C GLN A 248 -17.29 -7.11 11.51
N GLU A 249 -15.98 -6.93 11.67
CA GLU A 249 -15.07 -6.58 10.58
C GLU A 249 -14.91 -7.71 9.55
N GLN A 250 -15.04 -8.97 9.99
CA GLN A 250 -15.06 -10.13 9.09
C GLN A 250 -16.28 -10.14 8.16
N MET A 251 -17.35 -9.41 8.49
CA MET A 251 -18.57 -9.34 7.67
C MET A 251 -18.52 -8.22 6.61
N ARG A 252 -17.45 -7.42 6.57
CA ARG A 252 -17.30 -6.32 5.60
C ARG A 252 -17.25 -6.86 4.18
N LYS A 253 -17.94 -6.20 3.25
CA LYS A 253 -18.01 -6.62 1.84
C LYS A 253 -16.65 -6.58 1.14
N GLY A 254 -15.84 -5.57 1.43
CA GLY A 254 -14.46 -5.45 0.95
C GLY A 254 -13.51 -6.49 1.54
N GLY A 255 -13.97 -7.25 2.53
CA GLY A 255 -13.19 -8.22 3.27
C GLY A 255 -12.06 -7.60 4.09
N THR A 256 -11.22 -8.47 4.64
CA THR A 256 -10.04 -8.10 5.41
C THR A 256 -8.82 -8.81 4.84
N ARG A 257 -7.71 -8.10 4.67
CA ARG A 257 -6.41 -8.64 4.28
C ARG A 257 -5.45 -8.51 5.46
N ALA A 258 -4.46 -9.38 5.52
CA ALA A 258 -3.32 -9.25 6.42
C ALA A 258 -2.08 -8.96 5.59
N LEU A 259 -1.34 -7.90 5.93
CA LEU A 259 0.00 -7.67 5.44
C LEU A 259 0.99 -8.33 6.40
N PHE A 260 1.72 -9.31 5.89
CA PHE A 260 2.90 -9.85 6.54
C PHE A 260 4.12 -9.30 5.82
N PRO A 261 4.69 -8.16 6.24
CA PRO A 261 6.00 -7.81 5.77
C PRO A 261 6.99 -8.87 6.28
N PHE A 262 7.61 -9.57 5.33
CA PHE A 262 8.69 -10.53 5.57
C PHE A 262 9.96 -9.84 6.08
N LEU A 263 10.07 -8.54 5.83
CA LEU A 263 11.08 -7.62 6.35
C LEU A 263 10.44 -6.24 6.47
N LEU A 264 10.51 -5.62 7.64
CA LEU A 264 10.19 -4.20 7.80
C LEU A 264 11.17 -3.59 8.80
N LEU A 265 12.00 -2.66 8.35
CA LEU A 265 12.97 -1.98 9.20
C LEU A 265 12.27 -0.86 10.00
N GLY A 266 11.92 -1.16 11.25
CA GLY A 266 11.53 -0.19 12.27
C GLY A 266 12.63 -0.04 13.31
N ALA A 267 13.11 1.19 13.51
CA ALA A 267 14.31 1.52 14.31
C ALA A 267 14.43 0.80 15.67
N ARG A 268 15.45 -0.06 15.81
CA ARG A 268 16.45 -0.06 16.91
C ARG A 268 17.58 -1.11 16.82
N SER A 269 17.65 -1.91 15.76
CA SER A 269 18.83 -2.76 15.50
C SER A 269 18.90 -3.11 14.01
N LEU A 270 19.98 -2.68 13.35
CA LEU A 270 20.33 -3.14 12.00
C LEU A 270 20.65 -4.63 12.05
N GLU A 271 19.83 -5.47 11.42
CA GLU A 271 20.21 -6.85 11.13
C GLU A 271 19.83 -7.19 9.68
N LEU A 272 20.79 -6.98 8.77
CA LEU A 272 20.67 -7.21 7.33
C LEU A 272 21.22 -8.59 6.89
N SER A 273 21.60 -9.46 7.82
CA SER A 273 22.25 -10.72 7.46
C SER A 273 21.36 -11.95 7.71
N LEU A 274 20.91 -12.54 6.61
CA LEU A 274 20.27 -13.87 6.49
C LEU A 274 18.82 -13.96 6.95
N HIS A 275 18.10 -14.94 6.38
CA HIS A 275 16.71 -15.27 6.68
C HIS A 275 16.56 -15.69 8.17
N GLN A 276 15.90 -14.85 8.98
CA GLN A 276 15.71 -15.07 10.42
C GLN A 276 14.26 -15.42 10.83
N GLN A 277 13.33 -15.56 9.89
CA GLN A 277 11.97 -16.01 10.19
C GLN A 277 11.84 -17.52 10.01
N HIS A 278 11.66 -18.24 11.13
CA HIS A 278 11.44 -19.68 11.11
C HIS A 278 10.00 -20.03 10.68
N THR A 279 9.85 -21.08 9.88
CA THR A 279 8.57 -21.63 9.41
C THR A 279 7.66 -22.11 10.55
N ALA A 280 8.19 -22.39 11.74
CA ALA A 280 7.48 -22.93 12.90
C ALA A 280 7.18 -21.90 14.00
N ARG A 281 6.92 -20.62 13.68
CA ARG A 281 6.50 -19.62 14.68
C ARG A 281 5.08 -19.84 15.25
N SER A 282 4.42 -20.97 14.96
CA SER A 282 3.04 -21.31 15.38
C SER A 282 2.92 -22.20 16.63
N ASP A 283 4.01 -22.73 17.20
CA ASP A 283 3.92 -23.76 18.26
C ASP A 283 3.81 -23.20 19.70
N GLY A 284 3.45 -21.92 19.87
CA GLY A 284 3.33 -21.26 21.18
C GLY A 284 1.93 -21.26 21.82
N LEU A 285 0.92 -21.91 21.21
CA LEU A 285 -0.49 -21.82 21.63
C LEU A 285 -1.08 -23.11 22.22
N ARG A 286 -0.24 -24.11 22.57
CA ARG A 286 -0.66 -25.34 23.26
C ARG A 286 0.05 -25.51 24.61
N ALA A 287 -0.08 -24.54 25.51
CA ALA A 287 0.28 -24.71 26.93
C ALA A 287 -0.35 -23.62 27.81
N ALA A 288 -1.67 -23.43 27.73
CA ALA A 288 -2.41 -22.60 28.69
C ALA A 288 -3.88 -23.05 28.80
N GLU A 289 -4.12 -24.35 28.85
CA GLU A 289 -5.38 -24.93 29.32
C GLU A 289 -5.07 -26.12 30.24
N SER A 290 -4.49 -25.82 31.40
CA SER A 290 -4.60 -26.64 32.62
C SER A 290 -3.86 -25.94 33.76
N LEU A 291 -4.59 -25.11 34.52
CA LEU A 291 -4.54 -24.89 35.98
C LEU A 291 -5.27 -23.59 36.32
#